data_AF-A0A2H1KWK2-F1
#
_entry.id   AF-A0A2H1KWK2-F1
#
_cell.length_a   1.000
_cell.length_b   1.000
_cell.length_c   1.000
_cell.angle_alpha   90.00
_cell.angle_beta   90.00
_cell.angle_gamma   90.00
#
_symmetry.space_group_name_H-M   'P 1'
#
loop_
_entity.id
_entity.type
_entity.pdbx_description
1 polymer ?
#
loop_
_entity_poly.entity_id
_entity_poly.type
_entity_poly.pdbx_seq_one_letter_code
_entity_poly.pdbx_strand_id
1 'polypeptide(L)' 'MTSWFDTLADSLLDGAVITAEQATAPLATPDRELLDLVAAGFRLRRRQFGMSVKLNYSVNLKSGLCPESCSYFSQAL' A
#
# COMPACT_ATOMS: atom_id res chain seq x y z
N MET A 1 13.43 10.06 18.34
CA MET A 1 12.18 10.80 18.09
C MET A 1 11.25 9.83 17.40
N THR A 2 10.05 9.64 17.94
CA THR A 2 9.03 8.79 17.32
C THR A 2 8.42 9.57 16.15
N SER A 3 8.41 9.00 14.95
CA SER A 3 7.86 9.67 13.78
C SER A 3 6.34 9.79 13.90
N TRP A 4 5.73 10.69 13.13
CA TRP A 4 4.26 10.73 13.03
C TRP A 4 3.69 9.38 12.53
N PHE A 5 4.39 8.71 11.60
CA PHE A 5 3.99 7.40 11.09
C PHE A 5 4.00 6.31 12.15
N ASP A 6 4.95 6.34 13.09
CA ASP A 6 4.98 5.41 14.22
C ASP A 6 3.76 5.58 15.12
N THR A 7 3.37 6.83 15.40
CA THR A 7 2.21 7.15 16.24
C THR A 7 0.92 6.69 15.58
N LEU A 8 0.81 6.89 14.25
CA LEU A 8 -0.33 6.42 13.47
C LEU A 8 -0.39 4.89 13.44
N ALA A 9 0.74 4.22 13.25
CA ALA A 9 0.82 2.76 13.25
C ALA A 9 0.45 2.17 14.62
N ASP A 10 0.91 2.77 15.72
CA ASP A 10 0.52 2.36 17.08
C ASP A 10 -0.98 2.46 17.28
N SER A 11 -1.57 3.60 16.90
CA SER A 11 -3.03 3.81 17.01
C SER A 11 -3.83 2.76 16.23
N LEU A 12 -3.40 2.43 15.00
CA LEU A 12 -4.03 1.41 14.16
C LEU A 12 -3.86 -0.01 14.75
N LEU A 13 -2.72 -0.32 15.36
CA LEU A 13 -2.48 -1.59 16.03
C LEU A 13 -3.34 -1.76 17.29
N ASP A 14 -3.66 -0.65 17.96
CA ASP A 14 -4.58 -0.57 19.09
C ASP A 14 -6.06 -0.58 18.68
N GLY A 15 -6.34 -0.67 17.37
CA GLY A 15 -7.70 -0.79 16.82
C GLY A 15 -8.42 0.54 16.60
N ALA A 16 -7.70 1.66 16.59
CA ALA A 16 -8.29 2.95 16.26
C ALA A 16 -8.77 3.00 14.80
N VAL A 17 -9.88 3.69 14.58
CA VAL A 17 -10.35 4.07 13.24
C VAL A 17 -9.73 5.41 12.90
N ILE A 18 -9.03 5.48 11.77
CA ILE A 18 -8.40 6.72 11.30
C ILE A 18 -9.37 7.51 10.41
N THR A 19 -9.16 8.82 10.34
CA THR A 19 -9.95 9.70 9.46
C THR A 19 -9.48 9.60 8.00
N ALA A 20 -10.29 10.14 7.07
CA ALA A 20 -9.90 10.22 5.66
C ALA A 20 -8.65 11.09 5.44
N GLU A 21 -8.50 12.15 6.21
CA GLU A 21 -7.34 13.04 6.19
C GLU A 21 -6.08 12.29 6.65
N GLN A 22 -6.17 11.51 7.73
CA GLN A 22 -5.06 10.68 8.20
C GLN A 22 -4.69 9.58 7.20
N ALA A 23 -5.67 9.01 6.49
CA ALA A 23 -5.44 7.98 5.48
C ALA A 23 -4.76 8.54 4.22
N THR A 24 -5.01 9.81 3.87
CA THR A 24 -4.45 10.46 2.68
C THR A 24 -3.15 11.20 2.94
N ALA A 25 -2.88 11.61 4.18
CA ALA A 25 -1.66 12.32 4.57
C ALA A 25 -0.34 11.63 4.13
N PRO A 26 -0.19 10.28 4.19
CA PRO A 26 1.01 9.61 3.69
C PRO A 26 1.33 9.87 2.20
N LEU A 27 0.33 10.22 1.38
CA LEU A 27 0.52 10.49 -0.05
C LEU A 27 1.35 11.76 -0.30
N ALA A 28 1.46 12.66 0.69
CA ALA A 28 2.23 13.89 0.62
C ALA A 28 3.60 13.78 1.34
N THR A 29 4.07 12.56 1.64
CA THR A 29 5.33 12.33 2.36
C THR A 29 6.52 12.74 1.50
N PRO A 30 7.45 13.58 2.01
CA PRO A 30 8.67 13.92 1.29
C PRO A 30 9.63 12.72 1.24
N ASP A 31 10.41 12.58 0.17
CA ASP A 31 11.33 11.45 -0.06
C ASP A 31 12.25 11.13 1.12
N ARG A 32 12.71 12.16 1.84
CA ARG A 32 13.60 12.00 3.01
C ARG A 32 12.97 11.23 4.18
N GLU A 33 11.64 11.14 4.23
CA GLU A 33 10.87 10.44 5.26
C GLU A 33 10.25 9.12 4.74
N LEU A 34 10.49 8.77 3.47
CA LEU A 34 9.87 7.59 2.84
C LEU A 34 10.18 6.30 3.58
N LEU A 35 11.41 6.14 4.08
CA LEU A 35 11.80 4.93 4.80
C LEU A 35 11.09 4.79 6.15
N ASP A 36 10.78 5.89 6.83
CA ASP A 36 10.03 5.88 8.08
C ASP A 36 8.57 5.46 7.83
N LEU A 37 7.97 5.96 6.74
CA LEU A 37 6.63 5.54 6.30
C LEU A 37 6.59 4.03 5.96
N VAL A 38 7.57 3.53 5.19
CA VAL A 38 7.66 2.11 4.84
C VAL A 38 7.86 1.24 6.08
N ALA A 39 8.70 1.67 7.02
CA ALA A 39 8.94 0.97 8.27
C ALA A 39 7.66 0.88 9.13
N ALA A 40 6.89 1.97 9.25
CA ALA A 40 5.61 1.97 9.94
C ALA A 40 4.59 1.03 9.27
N GLY A 41 4.48 1.06 7.94
CA GLY A 41 3.63 0.15 7.18
C GLY A 41 4.01 -1.33 7.37
N PHE A 42 5.31 -1.63 7.45
CA PHE A 42 5.78 -2.98 7.73
C PHE A 42 5.35 -3.50 9.11
N ARG A 43 5.29 -2.64 10.14
CA ARG A 43 4.81 -3.02 11.47
C ARG A 43 3.36 -3.52 11.41
N LEU A 44 2.49 -2.79 10.70
CA LEU A 44 1.10 -3.16 10.46
C LEU A 44 1.00 -4.49 9.69
N ARG A 45 1.72 -4.59 8.56
CA ARG A 45 1.77 -5.81 7.74
C ARG A 45 2.21 -7.02 8.58
N ARG A 46 3.27 -6.89 9.37
CA ARG A 46 3.83 -7.98 10.17
C ARG A 46 2.86 -8.44 11.26
N ARG A 47 2.12 -7.53 11.90
CA ARG A 47 1.10 -7.90 12.89
C ARG A 47 0.00 -8.76 12.27
N GLN A 48 -0.44 -8.42 11.06
CA GLN A 48 -1.58 -9.09 10.42
C GLN A 48 -1.18 -10.35 9.63
N PHE A 49 -0.02 -10.36 8.98
CA PHE A 49 0.37 -11.41 8.03
C PHE A 49 1.68 -12.13 8.37
N GLY A 50 2.34 -11.73 9.47
CA GLY A 50 3.65 -12.27 9.86
C GLY A 50 4.71 -12.02 8.79
N MET A 51 5.67 -12.94 8.65
CA MET A 51 6.72 -12.89 7.64
C MET A 51 6.42 -13.72 6.38
N SER A 52 5.26 -14.37 6.33
CA SER A 52 4.88 -15.21 5.21
C SER A 52 4.68 -14.38 3.93
N VAL A 53 4.94 -14.99 2.78
CA VAL A 53 4.68 -14.42 1.45
C VAL A 53 3.70 -15.33 0.72
N LYS A 54 2.58 -14.77 0.29
CA LYS A 54 1.59 -15.49 -0.53
C LYS A 54 1.92 -15.28 -2.01
N LEU A 55 2.30 -16.36 -2.68
CA LEU A 55 2.45 -16.37 -4.14
C LEU A 55 1.09 -16.70 -4.78
N ASN A 56 0.65 -15.87 -5.72
CA ASN A 56 -0.56 -16.10 -6.50
C ASN A 56 -0.16 -16.22 -7.97
N TYR A 57 -0.64 -17.26 -8.65
CA TYR A 57 -0.43 -17.46 -10.08
C TYR A 57 -1.67 -17.00 -10.83
N SER A 58 -1.51 -15.96 -11.66
CA SER A 58 -2.58 -15.43 -12.51
C SER A 58 -2.31 -15.84 -13.95
N VAL A 59 -3.30 -16.48 -14.57
CA VAL A 59 -3.24 -16.88 -15.99
C VAL A 59 -4.00 -15.87 -16.81
N ASN A 60 -3.30 -15.19 -17.73
CA ASN A 60 -3.96 -14.43 -18.77
C ASN A 60 -4.59 -15.42 -19.77
N LEU A 61 -5.93 -15.46 -19.82
CA LEU A 61 -6.67 -16.39 -20.68
C LEU A 61 -6.81 -15.89 -22.13
N LYS A 62 -6.64 -14.58 -22.38
CA LYS A 62 -6.75 -13.96 -23.71
C LYS A 62 -5.89 -12.71 -23.77
N SER A 63 -4.89 -12.75 -24.64
CA SER A 63 -3.94 -11.65 -24.83
C SER A 63 -4.24 -10.85 -26.09
N GLY A 64 -4.22 -9.51 -25.95
CA GLY A 64 -4.62 -8.59 -27.02
C GLY A 64 -6.13 -8.62 -27.27
N LEU A 65 -6.61 -7.65 -28.05
CA LEU A 65 -8.03 -7.50 -28.42
C LEU A 65 -8.92 -6.94 -27.29
N CYS A 66 -8.36 -6.14 -26.37
CA CYS A 66 -9.20 -5.32 -25.52
C CYS A 66 -9.70 -4.12 -26.35
N PRO A 67 -11.02 -3.94 -26.55
CA PRO A 67 -11.57 -2.84 -27.34
C PRO A 67 -11.48 -1.48 -26.62
N GLU A 68 -11.07 -1.48 -25.37
CA GLU A 68 -10.94 -0.27 -24.55
C GLU A 68 -9.66 0.48 -24.90
N SER A 69 -9.76 1.81 -25.03
CA SER A 69 -8.65 2.70 -25.35
C SER A 69 -7.90 3.18 -24.09
N CYS A 70 -7.52 2.24 -23.23
CA CYS A 70 -6.77 2.55 -22.03
C CYS A 70 -5.29 2.83 -22.35
N SER A 71 -4.85 4.08 -22.23
CA SER A 71 -3.50 4.54 -22.62
C SER A 71 -2.34 3.89 -21.86
N TYR A 72 -2.60 3.35 -20.67
CA TYR A 72 -1.61 2.64 -19.85
C TYR A 72 -1.64 1.13 -20.02
N PHE A 73 -2.58 0.59 -20.81
CA PHE A 73 -2.79 -0.85 -20.94
C PHE A 73 -2.28 -1.36 -22.28
N SER A 74 -1.23 -2.19 -22.23
CA SER A 74 -0.54 -2.69 -23.43
C SER A 74 -1.35 -3.66 -24.31
N GLN A 75 -2.56 -4.04 -23.91
CA GLN A 75 -3.42 -4.95 -24.67
C GLN A 75 -4.66 -4.26 -25.26
N ALA A 76 -4.74 -2.92 -25.15
CA ALA A 76 -5.66 -2.10 -25.94
C ALA A 76 -5.39 -2.27 -27.45
N LEU A 77 -6.43 -2.14 -28.27
CA LEU A 77 -6.34 -2.16 -29.74
C LEU A 77 -5.53 -0.98 -30.30
#